data_AF-A0A453BPU9-F1
#
_entry.id   AF-A0A453BPU9-F1
#
_cell.length_a   1.000
_cell.length_b   1.000
_cell.length_c   1.000
_cell.angle_alpha   90.00
_cell.angle_beta   90.00
_cell.angle_gamma   90.00
#
_symmetry.space_group_name_H-M   'P 1'
#
loop_
_entity.id
_entity.type
_entity.pdbx_description
1 polymer ?
#
loop_
_entity_poly.entity_id
_entity_poly.type
_entity_poly.pdbx_seq_one_letter_code
_entity_poly.pdbx_strand_id
1 'polypeptide(L)'
;GAMYSFPQIRLPQRAMDVAKSAGKAPDVYYCLKLLEATGISTVPGSGFGQKEGVFHLRTTILPAEEDMPAIMSSFKKFNDSFMEQYQDHSRL
;
A
#
# COMPACT_ATOMS: atom_id res chain seq x y z
N GLY A 1 20.28 -6.48 -9.78
CA GLY A 1 18.97 -6.95 -9.31
C GLY A 1 19.06 -7.38 -7.86
N ALA A 2 17.93 -7.55 -7.18
CA ALA A 2 17.83 -8.00 -5.79
C ALA A 2 16.55 -8.82 -5.62
N MET A 3 16.11 -9.09 -4.39
CA MET A 3 14.89 -9.88 -4.11
C MET A 3 13.68 -9.01 -3.72
N TYR A 4 13.76 -7.69 -3.94
CA TYR A 4 12.76 -6.73 -3.48
C TYR A 4 12.29 -5.81 -4.59
N SER A 5 11.01 -5.44 -4.53
CA SER A 5 10.42 -4.34 -5.27
C SER A 5 10.01 -3.23 -4.29
N PHE A 6 10.12 -1.97 -4.73
CA PHE A 6 9.82 -0.78 -3.91
C PHE A 6 8.86 0.17 -4.64
N PRO A 7 7.63 -0.27 -4.96
CA PRO A 7 6.66 0.56 -5.67
C PRO A 7 6.27 1.80 -4.86
N GLN A 8 6.15 2.92 -5.57
CA GLN A 8 5.48 4.12 -5.05
C GLN A 8 3.97 3.89 -5.01
N ILE A 9 3.33 4.27 -3.90
CA ILE A 9 1.88 4.26 -3.72
C ILE A 9 1.40 5.72 -3.75
N ARG A 10 0.49 6.03 -4.68
CA ARG A 10 -0.08 7.37 -4.81
C ARG A 10 -1.40 7.44 -4.06
N LEU A 11 -1.30 7.74 -2.77
CA LEU A 11 -2.45 7.74 -1.86
C LEU A 11 -3.33 9.00 -2.06
N PRO A 12 -4.67 8.86 -2.07
CA PRO A 12 -5.60 9.99 -2.04
C PRO A 12 -5.42 10.84 -0.76
N GLN A 13 -5.79 12.12 -0.82
CA GLN A 13 -5.64 13.03 0.32
C GLN A 13 -6.42 12.53 1.54
N ARG A 14 -7.67 12.09 1.33
CA ARG A 14 -8.51 11.52 2.39
C ARG A 14 -7.87 10.32 3.09
N ALA A 15 -7.16 9.46 2.35
CA ALA A 15 -6.45 8.32 2.96
C ALA A 15 -5.30 8.80 3.86
N MET A 16 -4.57 9.82 3.43
CA MET A 16 -3.49 10.43 4.21
C MET A 16 -4.01 11.13 5.46
N ASP A 17 -5.15 11.82 5.37
CA ASP A 17 -5.78 12.49 6.50
C ASP A 17 -6.27 11.49 7.56
N VAL A 18 -6.93 10.41 7.12
CA VAL A 18 -7.37 9.32 8.01
C VAL A 18 -6.17 8.64 8.68
N ALA A 19 -5.10 8.38 7.93
CA ALA A 19 -3.87 7.82 8.49
C ALA A 19 -3.31 8.74 9.59
N LYS A 20 -3.25 10.06 9.33
CA LYS A 20 -2.80 11.06 10.30
C LYS A 20 -3.69 11.11 11.53
N SER A 21 -5.02 11.10 11.38
CA SER A 21 -5.97 11.03 12.49
C SER A 21 -5.82 9.75 13.33
N ALA A 22 -5.39 8.64 12.71
CA ALA A 22 -5.06 7.40 13.40
C ALA A 22 -3.63 7.37 14.00
N GLY A 23 -2.89 8.47 13.94
CA GLY A 23 -1.51 8.58 14.43
C GLY A 23 -0.52 7.71 13.65
N LYS A 24 -0.77 7.46 12.36
CA LYS A 24 0.07 6.62 11.49
C LYS A 24 0.60 7.39 10.30
N ALA A 25 1.80 7.04 9.83
CA ALA A 25 2.25 7.46 8.51
C ALA A 25 1.34 6.84 7.42
N PRO A 26 1.09 7.52 6.29
CA PRO A 26 0.17 7.03 5.27
C PRO A 26 0.51 5.66 4.67
N ASP A 27 1.78 5.36 4.45
CA ASP A 27 2.25 4.05 4.00
C ASP A 27 2.11 2.96 5.07
N VAL A 28 2.37 3.28 6.34
CA VAL A 28 2.11 2.37 7.48
C VAL A 28 0.62 2.01 7.51
N TYR A 29 -0.25 2.99 7.36
CA TYR A 29 -1.70 2.77 7.32
C TYR A 29 -2.10 1.87 6.15
N TYR A 30 -1.60 2.14 4.95
CA TYR A 30 -1.86 1.30 3.77
C TYR A 30 -1.37 -0.15 3.97
N CYS A 31 -0.15 -0.36 4.48
CA CYS A 31 0.40 -1.70 4.68
C CYS A 31 -0.38 -2.49 5.74
N LEU A 32 -0.85 -1.82 6.81
CA LEU A 32 -1.72 -2.46 7.81
C LEU A 32 -3.06 -2.86 7.21
N LYS A 33 -3.68 -1.98 6.41
CA LYS A 33 -4.96 -2.29 5.74
C LYS A 33 -4.83 -3.41 4.72
N LEU A 34 -3.71 -3.48 3.99
CA LEU A 34 -3.39 -4.58 3.08
C LEU A 34 -3.30 -5.90 3.86
N LEU A 35 -2.57 -5.91 4.98
CA LEU A 35 -2.41 -7.08 5.83
C LEU A 35 -3.76 -7.55 6.38
N GLU A 36 -4.56 -6.65 6.94
CA GLU A 36 -5.89 -6.95 7.50
C GLU A 36 -6.83 -7.55 6.47
N ALA A 37 -6.82 -7.05 5.22
CA ALA A 37 -7.75 -7.48 4.19
C ALA A 37 -7.31 -8.77 3.46
N THR A 38 -6.01 -9.03 3.37
CA THR A 38 -5.48 -10.04 2.44
C THR A 38 -4.55 -11.07 3.09
N GLY A 39 -4.05 -10.80 4.30
CA GLY A 39 -2.95 -11.54 4.91
C GLY A 39 -1.57 -11.26 4.32
N ILE A 40 -1.45 -10.40 3.30
CA ILE A 40 -0.17 -10.06 2.67
C ILE A 40 0.58 -9.05 3.56
N SER A 41 1.73 -9.47 4.08
CA SER A 41 2.62 -8.61 4.85
C SER A 41 3.64 -7.90 3.96
N THR A 42 3.65 -6.57 4.00
CA THR A 42 4.65 -5.71 3.34
C THR A 42 5.35 -4.81 4.35
N VAL A 43 6.44 -4.15 3.96
CA VAL A 43 7.15 -3.19 4.82
C VAL A 43 6.90 -1.75 4.34
N PRO A 44 6.43 -0.83 5.21
CA PRO A 44 6.18 0.55 4.81
C PRO A 44 7.48 1.30 4.49
N GLY A 45 7.43 2.18 3.49
CA GLY A 45 8.57 2.97 3.00
C GLY A 45 9.18 3.89 4.07
N SER A 46 8.38 4.34 5.03
CA SER A 46 8.77 5.23 6.12
C SER A 46 9.93 4.67 6.97
N GLY A 47 10.07 3.34 7.03
CA GLY A 47 11.18 2.69 7.73
C GLY A 47 12.53 2.73 7.00
N PHE A 48 12.55 3.15 5.72
CA PHE A 48 13.76 3.16 4.88
C PHE A 48 14.29 4.59 4.61
N GLY A 49 13.54 5.62 5.02
CA GLY A 49 13.74 6.97 4.53
C GLY A 49 13.17 7.14 3.13
N GLN A 50 12.32 8.13 2.95
CA GLN A 50 11.71 8.46 1.65
C GLN A 50 11.46 9.96 1.57
N LYS A 51 11.31 10.48 0.35
CA LYS A 51 11.02 11.89 0.12
C LYS A 51 9.69 12.27 0.78
N GLU A 52 9.64 13.45 1.39
CA GLU A 52 8.40 13.99 1.98
C GLU A 52 7.27 14.05 0.94
N GLY A 53 6.06 13.66 1.37
CA GLY A 53 4.88 13.56 0.50
C GLY A 53 4.90 12.39 -0.49
N VAL A 54 5.92 11.52 -0.44
CA VAL A 54 6.02 10.32 -1.27
C VAL A 54 6.00 9.08 -0.37
N PHE A 55 5.19 8.10 -0.77
CA PHE A 55 4.94 6.89 0.02
C PHE A 55 5.27 5.67 -0.82
N HIS A 56 5.92 4.69 -0.19
CA HIS A 56 6.28 3.43 -0.81
C HIS A 56 5.90 2.26 0.09
N LEU A 57 5.94 1.07 -0.48
CA LEU A 57 6.07 -0.16 0.28
C LEU A 57 7.19 -1.00 -0.32
N ARG A 58 7.78 -1.88 0.48
CA ARG A 58 8.66 -2.94 0.02
C ARG A 58 7.89 -4.25 -0.01
N THR A 59 8.01 -4.96 -1.12
CA THR A 59 7.53 -6.34 -1.29
C THR A 59 8.66 -7.23 -1.83
N THR A 60 8.50 -8.54 -1.69
CA THR A 60 9.47 -9.54 -2.16
C THR A 60 8.98 -10.24 -3.42
N ILE A 61 9.91 -10.63 -4.29
CA ILE A 61 9.65 -11.53 -5.44
C ILE A 61 10.05 -12.98 -5.13
N LEU A 62 9.99 -13.35 -3.84
CA LEU A 62 10.35 -14.67 -3.32
C LEU A 62 9.25 -15.74 -3.38
N PRO A 63 7.93 -15.42 -3.40
CA PRO A 63 6.91 -16.44 -3.62
C PRO A 63 7.14 -17.22 -4.92
N ALA A 64 6.66 -18.47 -4.95
CA ALA A 64 6.73 -19.29 -6.15
C ALA A 64 5.95 -18.63 -7.31
N GLU A 65 6.41 -18.83 -8.54
CA GLU A 65 5.81 -18.20 -9.71
C GLU A 65 4.34 -18.62 -9.91
N GLU A 66 3.98 -19.85 -9.53
CA GLU A 66 2.61 -20.36 -9.52
C GLU A 66 1.67 -19.66 -8.51
N ASP A 67 2.21 -19.13 -7.41
CA ASP A 67 1.44 -18.40 -6.39
C ASP A 67 1.24 -16.92 -6.75
N MET A 68 2.16 -16.37 -7.57
CA MET A 68 2.17 -14.94 -7.92
C MET A 68 0.85 -14.45 -8.52
N PRO A 69 0.16 -15.15 -9.44
CA PRO A 69 -1.14 -14.70 -9.96
C PRO A 69 -2.18 -14.47 -8.88
N ALA A 70 -2.27 -15.36 -7.88
CA ALA A 70 -3.23 -15.25 -6.79
C ALA A 70 -2.88 -14.08 -5.86
N ILE A 71 -1.60 -13.95 -5.50
CA ILE A 71 -1.09 -12.84 -4.67
C ILE A 71 -1.35 -11.50 -5.35
N MET A 72 -1.02 -11.38 -6.64
CA MET A 72 -1.20 -10.14 -7.41
C MET A 72 -2.68 -9.81 -7.60
N SER A 73 -3.55 -10.81 -7.79
CA SER A 73 -5.00 -10.61 -7.85
C SER A 73 -5.56 -10.08 -6.53
N SER A 74 -5.17 -10.67 -5.40
CA SER A 74 -5.55 -10.22 -4.06
C SER A 74 -5.07 -8.80 -3.78
N PHE A 75 -3.80 -8.52 -4.08
CA PHE A 75 -3.20 -7.19 -3.92
C PHE A 75 -3.93 -6.16 -4.77
N LYS A 76 -4.21 -6.45 -6.04
CA LYS A 76 -4.92 -5.54 -6.94
C LYS A 76 -6.33 -5.25 -6.43
N LYS A 77 -7.10 -6.27 -6.04
CA LYS A 77 -8.45 -6.09 -5.49
C LYS A 77 -8.44 -5.20 -4.26
N PHE A 78 -7.53 -5.45 -3.31
CA PHE A 78 -7.34 -4.58 -2.16
C PHE A 78 -7.02 -3.14 -2.57
N ASN A 79 -6.04 -2.95 -3.45
CA ASN A 79 -5.63 -1.62 -3.86
C ASN A 79 -6.77 -0.86 -4.53
N ASP A 80 -7.50 -1.48 -5.45
CA ASP A 80 -8.63 -0.84 -6.13
C ASP A 80 -9.71 -0.41 -5.13
N SER A 81 -10.11 -1.32 -4.22
CA SER A 81 -11.11 -1.02 -3.19
C SER A 81 -10.63 0.04 -2.19
N PHE A 82 -9.36 0.01 -1.78
CA PHE A 82 -8.77 1.02 -0.90
C PHE A 82 -8.80 2.39 -1.58
N MET A 83 -8.39 2.46 -2.85
CA MET A 83 -8.38 3.71 -3.60
C MET A 83 -9.81 4.26 -3.76
N GLU A 84 -10.77 3.42 -4.14
CA GLU A 84 -12.18 3.78 -4.26
C GLU A 84 -12.77 4.29 -2.93
N GLN A 85 -12.50 3.60 -1.82
CA GLN A 85 -12.97 4.00 -0.48
C GLN A 85 -12.54 5.42 -0.10
N TYR A 86 -11.34 5.83 -0.52
CA TYR A 86 -10.74 7.12 -0.20
C TYR A 86 -10.72 8.09 -1.38
N GLN A 87 -11.37 7.77 -2.50
CA GLN A 87 -11.49 8.70 -3.61
C GLN A 87 -12.20 9.97 -3.13
N ASP A 88 -11.56 11.11 -3.37
CA ASP A 88 -12.18 12.42 -3.16
C ASP A 88 -13.28 12.58 -4.21
N HIS A 89 -14.54 12.49 -3.78
CA HIS A 89 -15.71 12.78 -4.64
C HIS A 89 -15.87 14.29 -4.87
N SER A 90 -14.78 15.04 -4.92
CA SER A 90 -14.81 16.47 -5.17
C SER A 90 -14.88 16.71 -6.68
N ARG A 91 -16.10 16.60 -7.23
CA ARG A 91 -16.69 17.31 -8.37
C ARG A 91 -17.89 16.54 -8.93
N LEU A 92 -19.09 16.97 -8.56
CA LEU A 92 -19.97 17.79 -9.40
C LEU A 92 -20.73 18.77 -8.50
#